data_AF-A0A5J4NP85-F1
#
_entry.id   AF-A0A5J4NP85-F1
#
_cell.length_a   1.000
_cell.length_b   1.000
_cell.length_c   1.000
_cell.angle_alpha   90.00
_cell.angle_beta   90.00
_cell.angle_gamma   90.00
#
_symmetry.space_group_name_H-M   'P 1'
#
loop_
_entity.id
_entity.type
_entity.pdbx_description
1 polymer ?
#
loop_
_entity_poly.entity_id
_entity_poly.type
_entity_poly.pdbx_seq_one_letter_code
_entity_poly.pdbx_strand_id
1 'polypeptide(L)'
;MAFVLLPHQAPHWKAIKHTLTHVLDERLTIFQLISHLDCVENLTHFGELTDHLLDDLPRRKTFFNLGSFLCGLSSNELHHFQNSILPFLLRCVIDLEHLCPEYLLCSRTQKEYDTFVPFHLVTAVIACAFLCLLRTRWNSVSPFDEVNFTKFFERLTDTRFNHGQKLFSLITYFDHCRQSTVTNAPAVLHVIRRHLSVHFVNGYVSGNCLVSAAPQEASPFWLFPDLLACLPICHPLEEFEALWVDHYRGPFLPKQTVSDYTLKWRRLAIMNSSNLPCWASDRQFLESYVLDEVMKATAALFGLGLSNLTRVCG
;
A
#
# COMPACT_ATOMS: atom_id res chain seq x y z
N MET A 1 9.62 18.82 3.37
CA MET A 1 9.47 17.39 3.66
C MET A 1 8.30 17.24 4.62
N ALA A 2 7.45 16.23 4.39
CA ALA A 2 6.43 15.80 5.36
C ALA A 2 6.91 14.50 6.02
N PHE A 3 6.26 14.12 7.12
CA PHE A 3 6.48 12.84 7.78
C PHE A 3 5.24 11.98 7.62
N VAL A 4 5.42 10.69 7.35
CA VAL A 4 4.36 9.70 7.46
C VAL A 4 4.09 9.49 8.94
N LEU A 5 2.86 9.77 9.38
CA LEU A 5 2.46 9.55 10.76
C LEU A 5 2.18 8.07 10.99
N LEU A 6 3.15 7.37 11.57
CA LEU A 6 3.05 5.93 11.83
C LEU A 6 2.21 5.66 13.10
N PRO A 7 1.58 4.48 13.24
CA PRO A 7 0.68 4.19 14.35
C PRO A 7 1.33 4.32 15.73
N HIS A 8 2.62 3.98 15.86
CA HIS A 8 3.34 4.08 17.12
C HIS A 8 3.55 5.52 17.62
N GLN A 9 3.38 6.49 16.72
CA GLN A 9 3.49 7.92 17.01
C GLN A 9 2.12 8.52 17.40
N ALA A 10 1.05 7.72 17.34
CA ALA A 10 -0.28 8.17 17.72
C ALA A 10 -0.43 8.23 19.25
N PRO A 11 -1.23 9.20 19.77
CA PRO A 11 -1.41 9.39 21.22
C PRO A 11 -1.95 8.15 21.96
N HIS A 12 -2.75 7.32 21.28
CA HIS A 12 -3.36 6.11 21.86
C HIS A 12 -2.59 4.83 21.54
N TRP A 13 -1.34 4.92 21.08
CA TRP A 13 -0.55 3.74 20.71
C TRP A 13 -0.48 2.67 21.80
N LYS A 14 -0.37 3.06 23.08
CA LYS A 14 -0.37 2.10 24.20
C LYS A 14 -1.64 1.23 24.25
N ALA A 15 -2.80 1.85 24.04
CA ALA A 15 -4.08 1.13 23.99
C ALA A 15 -4.17 0.25 22.73
N ILE A 16 -3.78 0.79 21.58
CA ILE A 16 -3.74 0.04 20.31
C ILE A 16 -2.83 -1.19 20.43
N LYS A 17 -1.59 -1.01 20.90
CA LYS A 17 -0.61 -2.06 21.12
C LYS A 17 -1.13 -3.11 22.11
N HIS A 18 -1.79 -2.70 23.19
CA HIS A 18 -2.40 -3.63 24.14
C HIS A 18 -3.46 -4.51 23.47
N THR A 19 -4.39 -3.91 22.72
CA THR A 19 -5.43 -4.66 21.99
C THR A 19 -4.84 -5.58 20.92
N LEU A 20 -3.84 -5.12 20.15
CA LEU A 20 -3.17 -5.97 19.16
C LEU A 20 -2.40 -7.14 19.81
N THR A 21 -1.79 -6.92 20.98
CA THR A 21 -1.11 -7.98 21.75
C THR A 21 -2.12 -8.99 22.28
N HIS A 22 -3.27 -8.53 22.79
CA HIS A 22 -4.37 -9.40 23.20
C HIS A 22 -4.86 -10.30 22.05
N VAL A 23 -5.04 -9.73 20.84
CA VAL A 23 -5.42 -10.50 19.64
C VAL A 23 -4.33 -11.52 19.26
N LEU A 24 -3.07 -11.22 19.52
CA LEU A 24 -1.95 -12.11 19.22
C LEU A 24 -1.87 -13.30 20.18
N ASP A 25 -2.16 -13.07 21.46
CA ASP A 25 -2.03 -14.06 22.53
C ASP A 25 -3.27 -14.97 22.65
N GLU A 26 -4.46 -14.45 22.34
CA GLU A 26 -5.71 -15.17 22.48
C GLU A 26 -6.21 -15.85 21.20
N ARG A 27 -6.82 -17.02 21.35
CA ARG A 27 -7.55 -17.69 20.25
C ARG A 27 -8.95 -17.11 20.12
N LEU A 28 -9.06 -16.01 19.39
CA LEU A 28 -10.33 -15.33 19.15
C LEU A 28 -11.16 -16.03 18.05
N THR A 29 -12.48 -16.02 18.23
CA THR A 29 -13.40 -16.30 17.12
C THR A 29 -13.29 -15.21 16.04
N ILE A 30 -13.73 -15.50 14.81
CA ILE A 30 -13.72 -14.50 13.73
C ILE A 30 -14.48 -13.24 14.16
N PHE A 31 -15.66 -13.39 14.77
CA PHE A 31 -16.44 -12.25 15.26
C PHE A 31 -15.66 -11.39 16.26
N GLN A 32 -15.03 -12.01 17.26
CA GLN A 32 -14.20 -11.30 18.23
C GLN A 32 -13.02 -10.61 17.55
N LEU A 33 -12.30 -11.30 16.65
CA LEU A 33 -11.20 -10.73 15.89
C LEU A 33 -11.62 -9.46 15.15
N ILE A 34 -12.69 -9.53 14.37
CA ILE A 34 -13.21 -8.39 13.61
C ILE A 34 -13.59 -7.23 14.53
N SER A 35 -14.26 -7.52 15.65
CA SER A 35 -14.62 -6.50 16.64
C SER A 35 -13.39 -5.80 17.26
N HIS A 36 -12.32 -6.54 17.55
CA HIS A 36 -11.08 -5.95 18.07
C HIS A 36 -10.36 -5.10 17.01
N LEU A 37 -10.34 -5.55 15.75
CA LEU A 37 -9.75 -4.77 14.64
C LEU A 37 -10.52 -3.47 14.37
N ASP A 38 -11.85 -3.52 14.35
CA ASP A 38 -12.68 -2.33 14.20
C ASP A 38 -12.49 -1.36 15.41
N CYS A 39 -12.34 -1.88 16.63
CA CYS A 39 -12.00 -1.08 17.81
C CYS A 39 -10.65 -0.36 17.67
N VAL A 40 -9.63 -1.08 17.21
CA VAL A 40 -8.28 -0.55 16.98
C VAL A 40 -8.28 0.54 15.91
N GLU A 41 -9.00 0.35 14.80
CA GLU A 41 -9.17 1.40 13.79
C GLU A 41 -9.82 2.65 14.40
N ASN A 42 -10.89 2.49 15.19
CA ASN A 42 -11.57 3.64 15.80
C ASN A 42 -10.66 4.41 16.76
N LEU A 43 -9.88 3.72 17.60
CA LEU A 43 -8.89 4.36 18.47
C LEU A 43 -7.85 5.17 17.69
N THR A 44 -7.52 4.71 16.48
CA THR A 44 -6.55 5.38 15.61
C THR A 44 -7.07 6.70 15.05
N HIS A 45 -8.35 6.74 14.65
CA HIS A 45 -8.96 7.86 13.92
C HIS A 45 -9.82 8.81 14.76
N PHE A 46 -10.46 8.35 15.84
CA PHE A 46 -11.44 9.13 16.59
C PHE A 46 -11.05 9.49 18.03
N GLY A 47 -10.01 8.87 18.59
CA GLY A 47 -9.35 9.29 19.83
C GLY A 47 -10.11 9.13 21.15
N GLU A 48 -11.44 9.01 21.18
CA GLU A 48 -12.21 8.87 22.42
C GLU A 48 -13.17 7.67 22.36
N LEU A 49 -13.00 6.73 23.28
CA LEU A 49 -14.06 5.84 23.74
C LEU A 49 -14.89 6.68 24.72
N THR A 50 -16.04 7.19 24.29
CA THR A 50 -16.98 7.86 25.19
C THR A 50 -17.46 6.86 26.25
N ASP A 51 -17.43 7.25 27.53
CA ASP A 51 -17.79 6.48 28.76
C ASP A 51 -19.24 5.90 28.80
N HIS A 52 -19.95 5.89 27.68
CA HIS A 52 -21.30 5.37 27.58
C HIS A 52 -21.27 3.94 27.02
N LEU A 53 -21.28 2.98 27.95
CA LEU A 53 -21.38 1.50 27.79
C LEU A 53 -22.60 0.98 26.99
N LEU A 54 -23.23 1.82 26.16
CA LEU A 54 -24.34 1.48 25.28
C LEU A 54 -24.13 1.97 23.83
N ASP A 55 -23.04 2.70 23.54
CA ASP A 55 -22.58 3.05 22.19
C ASP A 55 -21.42 2.13 21.71
N ASP A 56 -21.21 0.99 22.38
CA ASP A 56 -20.07 0.06 22.25
C ASP A 56 -19.94 -0.69 20.91
N LEU A 57 -20.69 -0.29 19.89
CA LEU A 57 -20.49 -0.79 18.54
C LEU A 57 -19.48 0.11 17.81
N PRO A 58 -18.45 -0.46 17.16
CA PRO A 58 -17.58 0.29 16.29
C PRO A 58 -18.38 1.17 15.32
N ARG A 59 -18.14 2.50 15.35
CA ARG A 59 -18.81 3.43 14.41
C ARG A 59 -18.53 3.07 12.96
N ARG A 60 -17.33 2.53 12.71
CA ARG A 60 -16.95 1.89 11.44
C ARG A 60 -16.89 0.37 11.60
N LYS A 61 -17.51 -0.34 10.65
CA LYS A 61 -17.47 -1.79 10.50
C LYS A 61 -16.60 -2.17 9.30
N THR A 62 -15.38 -1.64 9.27
CA THR A 62 -14.47 -1.76 8.13
C THR A 62 -14.12 -3.23 7.85
N PHE A 63 -13.91 -4.01 8.91
CA PHE A 63 -13.46 -5.38 8.78
C PHE A 63 -14.61 -6.39 8.65
N PHE A 64 -15.88 -5.95 8.67
CA PHE A 64 -17.03 -6.85 8.57
C PHE A 64 -16.98 -7.77 7.34
N ASN A 65 -16.67 -7.20 6.17
CA ASN A 65 -16.57 -7.95 4.93
C ASN A 65 -15.31 -8.83 4.87
N LEU A 66 -14.24 -8.46 5.58
CA LEU A 66 -13.10 -9.35 5.80
C LEU A 66 -13.54 -10.58 6.62
N GLY A 67 -14.29 -10.38 7.70
CA GLY A 67 -14.86 -11.47 8.49
C GLY A 67 -15.73 -12.42 7.66
N SER A 68 -16.63 -11.86 6.86
CA SER A 68 -17.48 -12.63 5.95
C SER A 68 -16.65 -13.44 4.94
N PHE A 69 -15.62 -12.82 4.36
CA PHE A 69 -14.69 -13.52 3.47
C PHE A 69 -13.96 -14.67 4.17
N LEU A 70 -13.44 -14.43 5.38
CA LEU A 70 -12.74 -15.45 6.17
C LEU A 70 -13.63 -16.64 6.52
N CYS A 71 -14.92 -16.41 6.82
CA CYS A 71 -15.90 -17.47 7.03
C CYS A 71 -16.13 -18.34 5.78
N GLY A 72 -15.88 -17.78 4.58
CA GLY A 72 -16.01 -18.49 3.30
C GLY A 72 -14.76 -19.28 2.88
N LEU A 73 -13.65 -19.20 3.62
CA LEU A 73 -12.41 -19.92 3.32
C LEU A 73 -12.49 -21.40 3.70
N SER A 74 -11.65 -22.22 3.07
CA SER A 74 -11.45 -23.61 3.53
C SER A 74 -10.81 -23.63 4.92
N SER A 75 -11.03 -24.72 5.68
CA SER A 75 -10.48 -24.86 7.04
C SER A 75 -8.96 -24.69 7.09
N ASN A 76 -8.24 -25.15 6.07
CA ASN A 76 -6.79 -25.01 5.96
C ASN A 76 -6.37 -23.56 5.71
N GLU A 77 -7.05 -22.86 4.79
CA GLU A 77 -6.76 -21.45 4.48
C GLU A 77 -7.08 -20.54 5.67
N LEU A 78 -8.20 -20.78 6.36
CA LEU A 78 -8.58 -20.03 7.56
C LEU A 78 -7.58 -20.27 8.69
N HIS A 79 -7.23 -21.53 8.96
CA HIS A 79 -6.25 -21.89 9.99
C HIS A 79 -4.89 -21.26 9.68
N HIS A 80 -4.46 -21.27 8.42
CA HIS A 80 -3.22 -20.64 8.00
C HIS A 80 -3.26 -19.11 8.15
N PHE A 81 -4.37 -18.46 7.80
CA PHE A 81 -4.53 -17.03 8.01
C PHE A 81 -4.45 -16.67 9.50
N GLN A 82 -5.21 -17.37 10.35
CA GLN A 82 -5.29 -17.09 11.79
C GLN A 82 -4.01 -17.41 12.55
N ASN A 83 -3.29 -18.48 12.19
CA ASN A 83 -2.14 -18.96 12.97
C ASN A 83 -0.78 -18.56 12.37
N SER A 84 -0.72 -18.21 11.09
CA SER A 84 0.54 -17.81 10.42
C SER A 84 0.55 -16.34 10.03
N ILE A 85 -0.47 -15.90 9.27
CA ILE A 85 -0.46 -14.59 8.60
C ILE A 85 -0.82 -13.46 9.56
N LEU A 86 -1.96 -13.56 10.24
CA LEU A 86 -2.43 -12.54 11.16
C LEU A 86 -1.39 -12.29 12.28
N PRO A 87 -0.84 -13.31 12.97
CA PRO A 87 0.20 -13.09 13.97
C PRO A 87 1.44 -12.37 13.43
N PHE A 88 1.83 -12.70 12.19
CA PHE A 88 2.94 -12.03 11.52
C PHE A 88 2.64 -10.54 11.26
N LEU A 89 1.45 -10.22 10.72
CA LEU A 89 1.03 -8.83 10.49
C LEU A 89 1.02 -8.01 11.78
N LEU A 90 0.45 -8.57 12.84
CA LEU A 90 0.37 -7.92 14.14
C LEU A 90 1.77 -7.62 14.70
N ARG A 91 2.69 -8.59 14.63
CA ARG A 91 4.09 -8.39 15.05
C ARG A 91 4.78 -7.31 14.23
N CYS A 92 4.64 -7.32 12.91
CA CYS A 92 5.21 -6.26 12.06
C CYS A 92 4.80 -4.85 12.50
N VAL A 93 3.55 -4.69 12.94
CA VAL A 93 3.03 -3.40 13.41
C VAL A 93 3.48 -3.09 14.84
N ILE A 94 3.45 -4.06 15.75
CA ILE A 94 3.88 -3.88 17.15
C ILE A 94 5.37 -3.54 17.24
N ASP A 95 6.19 -4.21 16.43
CA ASP A 95 7.66 -4.05 16.41
C ASP A 95 8.10 -2.77 15.67
N LEU A 96 7.18 -2.08 14.99
CA LEU A 96 7.46 -0.86 14.23
C LEU A 96 8.11 0.24 15.10
N GLU A 97 7.73 0.32 16.37
CA GLU A 97 8.31 1.23 17.37
C GLU A 97 9.83 1.03 17.54
N HIS A 98 10.31 -0.21 17.35
CA HIS A 98 11.73 -0.55 17.44
C HIS A 98 12.43 -0.49 16.08
N LEU A 99 11.71 -0.78 14.99
CA LEU A 99 12.25 -0.83 13.63
C LEU A 99 12.43 0.55 13.00
N CYS A 100 11.64 1.55 13.40
CA CYS A 100 11.65 2.88 12.82
C CYS A 100 11.55 3.96 13.92
N PRO A 101 12.62 4.21 14.69
CA PRO A 101 12.62 5.24 15.71
C PRO A 101 12.55 6.66 15.12
N GLU A 102 13.00 6.81 13.87
CA GLU A 102 12.92 8.07 13.12
C GLU A 102 11.65 8.14 12.27
N TYR A 103 11.27 9.37 11.88
CA TYR A 103 10.11 9.58 11.03
C TYR A 103 10.39 9.11 9.60
N LEU A 104 9.50 8.26 9.07
CA LEU A 104 9.51 7.93 7.65
C LEU A 104 9.19 9.19 6.84
N LEU A 105 10.14 9.61 6.00
CA LEU A 105 10.00 10.80 5.18
C LEU A 105 8.95 10.56 4.08
N CYS A 106 8.20 11.63 3.77
CA CYS A 106 7.25 11.67 2.67
C CYS A 106 7.69 12.75 1.67
N SER A 107 7.74 12.35 0.39
CA SER A 107 7.99 13.26 -0.73
C SER A 107 6.87 14.29 -0.79
N ARG A 108 7.20 15.57 -0.86
CA ARG A 108 6.25 16.66 -1.16
C ARG A 108 6.45 17.09 -2.60
N THR A 109 5.40 17.60 -3.22
CA THR A 109 5.43 18.06 -4.61
C THR A 109 6.56 19.07 -4.85
N GLN A 110 7.12 18.98 -6.06
CA GLN A 110 8.16 19.79 -6.66
C GLN A 110 9.53 19.74 -5.95
N LYS A 111 9.82 18.68 -5.19
CA LYS A 111 11.15 18.47 -4.59
C LYS A 111 11.71 17.11 -4.95
N GLU A 112 12.94 17.10 -5.46
CA GLU A 112 13.70 15.88 -5.63
C GLU A 112 13.83 15.16 -4.29
N TYR A 113 13.52 13.87 -4.30
CA TYR A 113 13.44 13.03 -3.12
C TYR A 113 14.00 11.66 -3.46
N ASP A 114 15.06 11.28 -2.76
CA ASP A 114 15.67 9.96 -2.84
C ASP A 114 15.66 9.35 -1.43
N THR A 115 15.13 8.14 -1.32
CA THR A 115 15.00 7.43 -0.04
C THR A 115 15.15 5.93 -0.22
N PHE A 116 15.80 5.31 0.75
CA PHE A 116 15.98 3.86 0.81
C PHE A 116 15.16 3.34 1.99
N VAL A 117 14.11 2.57 1.68
CA VAL A 117 13.23 1.97 2.70
C VAL A 117 13.56 0.48 2.82
N PRO A 118 14.03 0.01 3.98
CA PRO A 118 14.31 -1.41 4.18
C PRO A 118 13.07 -2.27 3.98
N PHE A 119 13.22 -3.49 3.44
CA PHE A 119 12.09 -4.38 3.15
C PHE A 119 11.22 -4.72 4.36
N HIS A 120 11.82 -4.82 5.56
CA HIS A 120 11.05 -5.06 6.78
C HIS A 120 10.12 -3.87 7.10
N LEU A 121 10.60 -2.64 6.86
CA LEU A 121 9.81 -1.43 7.04
C LEU A 121 8.73 -1.30 5.96
N VAL A 122 9.05 -1.64 4.70
CA VAL A 122 8.07 -1.75 3.61
C VAL A 122 6.93 -2.69 4.01
N THR A 123 7.26 -3.90 4.47
CA THR A 123 6.27 -4.88 4.89
C THR A 123 5.45 -4.40 6.10
N ALA A 124 6.08 -3.75 7.07
CA ALA A 124 5.37 -3.19 8.23
C ALA A 124 4.41 -2.05 7.84
N VAL A 125 4.81 -1.16 6.94
CA VAL A 125 3.95 -0.09 6.40
C VAL A 125 2.73 -0.68 5.69
N ILE A 126 2.91 -1.72 4.87
CA ILE A 126 1.80 -2.41 4.20
C ILE A 126 0.91 -3.13 5.22
N ALA A 127 1.48 -3.71 6.28
CA ALA A 127 0.69 -4.30 7.38
C ALA A 127 -0.13 -3.23 8.11
N CYS A 128 0.43 -2.04 8.37
CA CYS A 128 -0.31 -0.90 8.92
C CYS A 128 -1.47 -0.47 8.00
N ALA A 129 -1.22 -0.39 6.69
CA ALA A 129 -2.26 -0.08 5.69
C ALA A 129 -3.38 -1.13 5.67
N PHE A 130 -3.01 -2.41 5.73
CA PHE A 130 -3.95 -3.54 5.78
C PHE A 130 -4.80 -3.53 7.05
N LEU A 131 -4.22 -3.18 8.20
CA LEU A 131 -4.94 -3.03 9.47
C LEU A 131 -5.63 -1.65 9.60
N CYS A 132 -5.64 -0.84 8.55
CA CYS A 132 -6.27 0.49 8.51
C CYS A 132 -5.75 1.48 9.56
N LEU A 133 -4.48 1.32 9.95
CA LEU A 133 -3.84 2.06 11.05
C LEU A 133 -3.13 3.34 10.60
N LEU A 134 -2.93 3.55 9.30
CA LEU A 134 -2.28 4.77 8.82
C LEU A 134 -3.27 5.92 8.90
N ARG A 135 -2.87 7.03 9.53
CA ARG A 135 -3.73 8.21 9.60
C ARG A 135 -3.78 8.85 8.21
N THR A 136 -4.91 8.69 7.54
CA THR A 136 -5.20 9.42 6.30
C THR A 136 -5.32 10.91 6.61
N ARG A 137 -4.98 11.77 5.65
CA ARG A 137 -5.11 13.21 5.83
C ARG A 137 -6.59 13.54 5.91
N TRP A 138 -7.01 14.18 7.00
CA TRP A 138 -8.43 14.37 7.36
C TRP A 138 -9.26 15.15 6.31
N ASN A 139 -8.64 15.70 5.27
CA ASN A 139 -9.29 16.50 4.23
C ASN A 139 -9.15 15.92 2.81
N SER A 140 -8.67 14.69 2.65
CA SER A 140 -8.60 14.09 1.32
C SER A 140 -9.97 13.53 0.90
N VAL A 141 -10.69 14.31 0.10
CA VAL A 141 -11.98 13.92 -0.49
C VAL A 141 -11.78 12.93 -1.65
N SER A 142 -10.55 12.76 -2.12
CA SER A 142 -10.23 11.96 -3.30
C SER A 142 -10.22 10.46 -2.98
N PRO A 143 -10.96 9.61 -3.72
CA PRO A 143 -10.86 8.16 -3.56
C PRO A 143 -9.50 7.59 -3.98
N PHE A 144 -8.67 8.40 -4.65
CA PHE A 144 -7.35 8.04 -5.18
C PHE A 144 -6.20 8.26 -4.16
N ASP A 145 -6.49 8.89 -3.02
CA ASP A 145 -5.52 9.16 -1.94
C ASP A 145 -5.68 8.17 -0.76
N GLU A 146 -6.34 7.04 -1.04
CA GLU A 146 -6.62 6.04 -0.02
C GLU A 146 -5.39 5.16 0.21
N VAL A 147 -4.85 5.26 1.42
CA VAL A 147 -3.67 4.51 1.84
C VAL A 147 -4.05 3.21 2.54
N ASN A 148 -5.18 3.19 3.26
CA ASN A 148 -5.67 2.05 4.01
C ASN A 148 -6.56 1.14 3.16
N PHE A 149 -6.75 -0.09 3.59
CA PHE A 149 -7.58 -1.07 2.89
C PHE A 149 -9.08 -0.93 3.16
N THR A 150 -9.54 0.21 3.69
CA THR A 150 -10.92 0.44 4.13
C THR A 150 -11.94 0.16 3.02
N LYS A 151 -11.83 0.82 1.85
CA LYS A 151 -12.71 0.55 0.70
C LYS A 151 -12.43 -0.77 0.00
N PHE A 152 -11.22 -1.31 0.13
CA PHE A 152 -10.90 -2.64 -0.39
C PHE A 152 -11.73 -3.71 0.32
N PHE A 153 -11.80 -3.65 1.65
CA PHE A 153 -12.62 -4.57 2.44
C PHE A 153 -14.11 -4.39 2.17
N GLU A 154 -14.59 -3.16 2.00
CA GLU A 154 -15.98 -2.89 1.61
C GLU A 154 -16.40 -3.69 0.35
N ARG A 155 -15.48 -3.91 -0.59
CA ARG A 155 -15.74 -4.58 -1.88
C ARG A 155 -15.26 -6.03 -1.93
N LEU A 156 -14.75 -6.58 -0.82
CA LEU A 156 -14.08 -7.88 -0.80
C LEU A 156 -15.03 -9.06 -1.10
N THR A 157 -16.28 -8.97 -0.65
CA THR A 157 -17.30 -10.02 -0.80
C THR A 157 -18.07 -9.94 -2.11
N ASP A 158 -17.86 -8.89 -2.90
CA ASP A 158 -18.54 -8.73 -4.19
C ASP A 158 -17.86 -9.59 -5.25
N THR A 159 -18.50 -10.71 -5.60
CA THR A 159 -17.99 -11.71 -6.56
C THR A 159 -17.80 -11.16 -7.98
N ARG A 160 -18.37 -10.00 -8.30
CA ARG A 160 -18.13 -9.31 -9.58
C ARG A 160 -16.73 -8.72 -9.66
N PHE A 161 -16.06 -8.57 -8.52
CA PHE A 161 -14.77 -7.92 -8.41
C PHE A 161 -13.75 -8.92 -7.86
N ASN A 162 -12.62 -9.08 -8.57
CA ASN A 162 -11.58 -10.06 -8.25
C ASN A 162 -10.76 -9.73 -6.96
N HIS A 163 -11.36 -9.08 -5.96
CA HIS A 163 -10.72 -8.67 -4.71
C HIS A 163 -10.26 -9.87 -3.85
N GLY A 164 -10.99 -10.99 -3.88
CA GLY A 164 -10.55 -12.22 -3.22
C GLY A 164 -9.20 -12.72 -3.75
N GLN A 165 -9.00 -12.70 -5.08
CA GLN A 165 -7.72 -13.07 -5.69
C GLN A 165 -6.59 -12.10 -5.29
N LYS A 166 -6.88 -10.79 -5.29
CA LYS A 166 -5.95 -9.75 -4.81
C LYS A 166 -5.53 -9.98 -3.36
N LEU A 167 -6.48 -10.35 -2.49
CA LEU A 167 -6.20 -10.67 -1.09
C LEU A 167 -5.33 -11.93 -0.97
N PHE A 168 -5.57 -12.98 -1.76
CA PHE A 168 -4.70 -14.16 -1.77
C PHE A 168 -3.26 -13.86 -2.23
N SER A 169 -3.09 -12.98 -3.21
CA SER A 169 -1.76 -12.54 -3.64
C SER A 169 -1.04 -11.75 -2.55
N LEU A 170 -1.77 -10.90 -1.82
CA LEU A 170 -1.24 -10.19 -0.67
C LEU A 170 -0.88 -11.14 0.49
N ILE A 171 -1.70 -12.16 0.75
CA ILE A 171 -1.39 -13.23 1.73
C ILE A 171 -0.11 -13.98 1.32
N THR A 172 0.02 -14.33 0.04
CA THR A 172 1.22 -15.00 -0.50
C THR A 172 2.47 -14.15 -0.31
N TYR A 173 2.35 -12.83 -0.52
CA TYR A 173 3.41 -11.87 -0.23
C TYR A 173 3.80 -11.84 1.25
N PHE A 174 2.83 -11.80 2.18
CA PHE A 174 3.12 -11.80 3.60
C PHE A 174 3.76 -13.12 4.06
N ASP A 175 3.34 -14.26 3.51
CA ASP A 175 3.99 -15.54 3.76
C ASP A 175 5.46 -15.54 3.31
N HIS A 176 5.74 -15.00 2.13
CA HIS A 176 7.12 -14.84 1.66
C HIS A 176 7.94 -13.97 2.62
N CYS A 177 7.40 -12.83 3.05
CA CYS A 177 8.07 -11.96 4.01
C CYS A 177 8.34 -12.66 5.35
N ARG A 178 7.36 -13.43 5.86
CA ARG A 178 7.46 -14.22 7.09
C ARG A 178 8.52 -15.32 7.00
N GLN A 179 8.73 -15.90 5.82
CA GLN A 179 9.76 -16.93 5.61
C GLN A 179 11.15 -16.31 5.41
N SER A 180 11.21 -15.13 4.77
CA SER A 180 12.47 -14.42 4.48
C SER A 180 13.12 -13.81 5.71
N THR A 181 12.37 -13.51 6.78
CA THR A 181 12.94 -13.04 8.05
C THR A 181 13.83 -14.10 8.75
N VAL A 182 13.81 -15.35 8.28
CA VAL A 182 14.68 -16.43 8.76
C VAL A 182 16.05 -16.44 8.07
N THR A 183 16.19 -15.73 6.94
CA THR A 183 17.43 -15.66 6.16
C THR A 183 17.97 -14.23 6.11
N ASN A 184 18.64 -13.82 7.20
CA ASN A 184 19.37 -12.55 7.34
C ASN A 184 20.55 -12.44 6.36
N ALA A 185 20.29 -12.20 5.08
CA ALA A 185 21.30 -11.72 4.15
C ALA A 185 21.07 -10.22 3.89
N PRO A 186 22.08 -9.34 4.12
CA PRO A 186 22.02 -7.97 3.66
C PRO A 186 22.13 -8.00 2.13
N ALA A 187 20.98 -8.08 1.46
CA ALA A 187 20.93 -8.05 0.00
C ALA A 187 21.12 -6.60 -0.46
N VAL A 188 22.37 -6.25 -0.76
CA VAL A 188 22.70 -5.04 -1.54
C VAL A 188 23.01 -5.48 -2.96
N LEU A 189 22.32 -4.84 -3.90
CA LEU A 189 22.25 -5.14 -5.33
C LEU A 189 23.41 -4.55 -6.13
N HIS A 190 23.94 -5.30 -7.11
CA HIS A 190 24.42 -4.69 -8.38
C HIS A 190 24.61 -5.64 -9.60
N VAL A 191 24.49 -5.06 -10.81
CA VAL A 191 24.79 -5.50 -12.22
C VAL A 191 23.63 -6.04 -13.10
N ILE A 192 23.62 -5.60 -14.37
CA ILE A 192 22.48 -5.03 -15.13
C ILE A 192 22.17 -5.73 -16.48
N ARG A 193 20.88 -5.83 -16.84
CA ARG A 193 20.33 -5.77 -18.22
C ARG A 193 19.03 -4.95 -18.20
N ARG A 194 18.87 -3.98 -19.10
CA ARG A 194 17.84 -2.91 -18.98
C ARG A 194 16.53 -3.24 -19.71
N HIS A 195 15.43 -3.32 -18.96
CA HIS A 195 14.05 -3.19 -19.44
C HIS A 195 13.36 -2.19 -18.51
N LEU A 196 13.05 -0.99 -18.99
CA LEU A 196 12.31 0.00 -18.20
C LEU A 196 10.82 -0.28 -18.37
N SER A 197 10.16 -0.65 -17.28
CA SER A 197 8.70 -0.72 -17.25
C SER A 197 8.15 0.65 -16.86
N VAL A 198 7.27 1.22 -17.69
CA VAL A 198 6.59 2.49 -17.41
C VAL A 198 5.13 2.22 -17.09
N HIS A 199 4.63 2.80 -16.00
CA HIS A 199 3.24 2.72 -15.60
C HIS A 199 2.60 4.11 -15.58
N PHE A 200 1.50 4.24 -16.31
CA PHE A 200 0.74 5.49 -16.45
C PHE A 200 -0.29 5.61 -15.33
N VAL A 201 -0.33 6.76 -14.66
CA VAL A 201 -1.26 7.03 -13.54
C VAL A 201 -1.94 8.38 -13.69
N ASN A 202 -3.03 8.60 -12.95
CA ASN A 202 -3.78 9.87 -12.93
C ASN A 202 -3.28 10.79 -11.79
N GLY A 203 -1.97 11.05 -11.76
CA GLY A 203 -1.26 11.79 -10.70
C GLY A 203 -1.06 11.01 -9.40
N TYR A 204 -2.05 10.28 -8.92
CA TYR A 204 -1.89 9.41 -7.75
C TYR A 204 -1.11 8.14 -8.11
N VAL A 205 -0.03 7.86 -7.39
CA VAL A 205 0.95 6.79 -7.70
C VAL A 205 0.30 5.43 -7.93
N SER A 206 -0.75 5.09 -7.19
CA SER A 206 -1.47 3.82 -7.37
C SER A 206 -2.79 3.95 -8.13
N GLY A 207 -3.18 5.18 -8.49
CA GLY A 207 -4.50 5.49 -9.00
C GLY A 207 -5.60 5.01 -8.04
N ASN A 208 -6.44 4.10 -8.52
CA ASN A 208 -7.52 3.48 -7.75
C ASN A 208 -7.20 2.02 -7.39
N CYS A 209 -5.94 1.60 -7.21
CA CYS A 209 -5.62 0.16 -7.13
C CYS A 209 -6.37 -0.59 -6.02
N LEU A 210 -6.61 0.07 -4.87
CA LEU A 210 -7.34 -0.49 -3.72
C LEU A 210 -8.86 -0.55 -3.92
N VAL A 211 -9.39 0.28 -4.82
CA VAL A 211 -10.83 0.45 -5.06
C VAL A 211 -11.26 -0.24 -6.36
N SER A 212 -10.34 -0.40 -7.30
CA SER A 212 -10.60 -0.81 -8.67
C SER A 212 -11.08 -2.25 -8.77
N ALA A 213 -12.15 -2.45 -9.54
CA ALA A 213 -12.67 -3.72 -9.99
C ALA A 213 -11.71 -4.49 -10.92
N ALA A 214 -10.71 -3.81 -11.48
CA ALA A 214 -9.83 -4.39 -12.50
C ALA A 214 -9.14 -5.67 -12.00
N PRO A 215 -8.91 -6.65 -12.88
CA PRO A 215 -8.23 -7.90 -12.52
C PRO A 215 -6.85 -7.62 -11.94
N GLN A 216 -6.31 -8.57 -11.17
CA GLN A 216 -5.02 -8.41 -10.48
C GLN A 216 -3.90 -8.00 -11.45
N GLU A 217 -3.85 -8.63 -12.62
CA GLU A 217 -2.84 -8.40 -13.65
C GLU A 217 -2.90 -7.00 -14.28
N ALA A 218 -4.04 -6.31 -14.15
CA ALA A 218 -4.21 -4.97 -14.68
C ALA A 218 -3.49 -3.89 -13.86
N SER A 219 -2.97 -4.23 -12.67
CA SER A 219 -2.23 -3.27 -11.84
C SER A 219 -0.98 -3.92 -11.24
N PRO A 220 0.21 -3.34 -11.47
CA PRO A 220 1.46 -3.90 -10.94
C PRO A 220 1.47 -3.90 -9.41
N PHE A 221 0.67 -3.06 -8.74
CA PHE A 221 0.59 -2.99 -7.28
C PHE A 221 0.10 -4.29 -6.65
N TRP A 222 -0.68 -5.10 -7.36
CA TRP A 222 -1.14 -6.39 -6.86
C TRP A 222 -0.23 -7.56 -7.26
N LEU A 223 0.58 -7.40 -8.30
CA LEU A 223 1.64 -8.34 -8.64
C LEU A 223 2.89 -8.08 -7.78
N PHE A 224 3.12 -6.84 -7.37
CA PHE A 224 4.28 -6.38 -6.63
C PHE A 224 3.82 -5.55 -5.42
N PRO A 225 3.37 -6.18 -4.31
CA PRO A 225 2.79 -5.48 -3.17
C PRO A 225 3.72 -4.49 -2.47
N ASP A 226 5.04 -4.61 -2.64
CA ASP A 226 6.01 -3.60 -2.15
C ASP A 226 5.69 -2.18 -2.66
N LEU A 227 5.11 -2.06 -3.87
CA LEU A 227 4.70 -0.78 -4.44
C LEU A 227 3.57 -0.10 -3.63
N LEU A 228 2.81 -0.85 -2.83
CA LEU A 228 1.77 -0.29 -1.96
C LEU A 228 2.36 0.57 -0.84
N ALA A 229 3.62 0.37 -0.45
CA ALA A 229 4.29 1.25 0.50
C ALA A 229 4.57 2.65 -0.06
N CYS A 230 4.49 2.84 -1.38
CA CYS A 230 4.61 4.17 -1.99
C CYS A 230 3.38 5.06 -1.69
N LEU A 231 2.21 4.47 -1.40
CA LEU A 231 0.98 5.20 -1.09
C LEU A 231 1.12 6.21 0.06
N PRO A 232 1.63 5.83 1.25
CA PRO A 232 1.86 6.79 2.33
C PRO A 232 3.09 7.68 2.10
N ILE A 233 4.09 7.21 1.34
CA ILE A 233 5.42 7.83 1.24
C ILE A 233 5.47 8.90 0.14
N CYS A 234 4.64 8.77 -0.90
CA CYS A 234 4.66 9.65 -2.06
C CYS A 234 3.35 10.43 -2.17
N HIS A 235 3.46 11.76 -2.24
CA HIS A 235 2.37 12.61 -2.65
C HIS A 235 1.97 12.37 -4.12
N PRO A 236 0.78 12.84 -4.56
CA PRO A 236 0.39 12.82 -5.96
C PRO A 236 1.41 13.54 -6.83
N LEU A 237 1.76 12.94 -7.97
CA LEU A 237 2.66 13.46 -8.97
C LEU A 237 2.03 14.64 -9.71
N GLU A 238 2.72 15.78 -9.70
CA GLU A 238 2.39 16.95 -10.52
C GLU A 238 2.96 16.83 -11.96
N GLU A 239 2.73 17.85 -12.79
CA GLU A 239 2.92 17.81 -14.25
C GLU A 239 4.28 17.28 -14.71
N PHE A 240 5.39 17.58 -14.03
CA PHE A 240 6.73 17.18 -14.47
C PHE A 240 7.42 16.21 -13.50
N GLU A 241 6.62 15.48 -12.73
CA GLU A 241 7.12 14.55 -11.73
C GLU A 241 6.97 13.10 -12.18
N ALA A 242 7.99 12.32 -11.87
CA ALA A 242 7.98 10.88 -12.04
C ALA A 242 8.52 10.23 -10.76
N LEU A 243 7.94 9.09 -10.41
CA LEU A 243 8.44 8.26 -9.31
C LEU A 243 9.15 7.05 -9.89
N TRP A 244 10.39 6.84 -9.46
CA TRP A 244 11.11 5.61 -9.72
C TRP A 244 11.10 4.72 -8.49
N VAL A 245 10.69 3.47 -8.70
CA VAL A 245 10.75 2.44 -7.67
C VAL A 245 11.68 1.34 -8.14
N ASP A 246 12.77 1.17 -7.40
CA ASP A 246 13.77 0.16 -7.65
C ASP A 246 13.65 -1.00 -6.67
N HIS A 247 14.07 -2.17 -7.13
CA HIS A 247 14.36 -3.33 -6.28
C HIS A 247 13.17 -3.77 -5.41
N TYR A 248 12.02 -4.04 -6.06
CA TYR A 248 10.81 -4.55 -5.40
C TYR A 248 10.62 -6.07 -5.60
N ARG A 249 9.99 -6.74 -4.63
CA ARG A 249 9.77 -8.21 -4.64
C ARG A 249 8.56 -8.61 -5.49
N GLY A 250 8.62 -9.82 -6.05
CA GLY A 250 7.53 -10.45 -6.82
C GLY A 250 7.94 -10.92 -8.22
N PRO A 251 6.98 -11.35 -9.06
CA PRO A 251 5.53 -11.17 -8.90
C PRO A 251 4.88 -12.19 -7.95
N PHE A 252 3.88 -11.76 -7.17
CA PHE A 252 3.08 -12.62 -6.29
C PHE A 252 1.74 -12.94 -6.93
N LEU A 253 1.47 -14.23 -7.10
CA LEU A 253 0.21 -14.73 -7.68
C LEU A 253 -0.65 -15.42 -6.60
N PRO A 254 -1.97 -15.49 -6.79
CA PRO A 254 -2.86 -16.10 -5.82
C PRO A 254 -2.51 -17.58 -5.62
N LYS A 255 -2.38 -18.00 -4.36
CA LYS A 255 -2.15 -19.41 -3.97
C LYS A 255 -0.85 -20.02 -4.55
N GLN A 256 0.13 -19.20 -4.89
CA GLN A 256 1.43 -19.66 -5.34
C GLN A 256 2.28 -20.15 -4.15
N THR A 257 3.01 -21.25 -4.33
CA THR A 257 3.97 -21.73 -3.33
C THR A 257 5.20 -20.84 -3.27
N VAL A 258 5.65 -20.53 -2.05
CA VAL A 258 6.70 -19.54 -1.76
C VAL A 258 8.13 -20.01 -2.12
N SER A 259 8.32 -21.29 -2.44
CA SER A 259 9.64 -21.91 -2.64
C SER A 259 10.46 -21.36 -3.82
N ASP A 260 9.84 -20.66 -4.76
CA ASP A 260 10.45 -20.36 -6.07
C ASP A 260 10.85 -18.89 -6.24
N TYR A 261 10.86 -18.10 -5.16
CA TYR A 261 11.14 -16.67 -5.24
C TYR A 261 12.64 -16.39 -5.31
N THR A 262 13.09 -15.97 -6.50
CA THR A 262 14.39 -15.32 -6.70
C THR A 262 14.19 -13.82 -6.79
N LEU A 263 14.88 -13.08 -5.92
CA LEU A 263 14.88 -11.62 -5.95
C LEU A 263 15.55 -11.16 -7.26
N LYS A 264 14.78 -10.54 -8.14
CA LYS A 264 15.27 -9.98 -9.40
C LYS A 264 15.29 -8.46 -9.29
N TRP A 265 16.36 -7.85 -9.78
CA TRP A 265 16.35 -6.39 -9.90
C TRP A 265 15.34 -5.93 -10.95
N ARG A 266 14.57 -4.92 -10.57
CA ARG A 266 13.53 -4.32 -11.40
C ARG A 266 13.49 -2.82 -11.10
N ARG A 267 13.17 -2.04 -12.13
CA ARG A 267 12.86 -0.62 -12.03
C ARG A 267 11.49 -0.37 -12.65
N LEU A 268 10.65 0.32 -11.91
CA LEU A 268 9.36 0.81 -12.36
C LEU A 268 9.41 2.34 -12.38
N ALA A 269 9.12 2.94 -13.53
CA ALA A 269 8.86 4.37 -13.64
C ALA A 269 7.36 4.60 -13.64
N ILE A 270 6.88 5.41 -12.70
CA ILE A 270 5.48 5.81 -12.57
C ILE A 270 5.41 7.27 -12.98
N MET A 271 4.59 7.56 -13.98
CA MET A 271 4.41 8.92 -14.47
C MET A 271 2.94 9.25 -14.63
N ASN A 272 2.63 10.51 -14.36
CA ASN A 272 1.30 11.06 -14.60
C ASN A 272 1.05 11.15 -16.12
N SER A 273 -0.14 10.81 -16.56
CA SER A 273 -0.59 11.05 -17.94
C SER A 273 -2.00 11.59 -17.93
N SER A 274 -2.24 12.54 -18.85
CA SER A 274 -3.50 13.26 -18.93
C SER A 274 -4.62 12.34 -19.40
N ASN A 275 -5.62 12.13 -18.55
CA ASN A 275 -6.80 11.35 -18.93
C ASN A 275 -7.87 12.26 -19.54
N LEU A 276 -7.95 12.30 -20.87
CA LEU A 276 -8.95 13.07 -21.59
C LEU A 276 -10.25 12.27 -21.73
N PRO A 277 -11.41 12.83 -21.35
CA PRO A 277 -12.69 12.18 -21.60
C PRO A 277 -12.97 12.12 -23.11
N CYS A 278 -13.74 11.12 -23.56
CA CYS A 278 -13.96 10.88 -25.00
C CYS A 278 -14.45 12.12 -25.78
N TRP A 279 -15.28 12.97 -25.15
CA TRP A 279 -15.79 14.20 -25.75
C TRP A 279 -14.73 15.29 -25.96
N ALA A 280 -13.57 15.16 -25.31
CA ALA A 280 -12.42 16.06 -25.43
C ALA A 280 -11.21 15.38 -26.10
N SER A 281 -11.41 14.21 -26.73
CA SER A 281 -10.32 13.43 -27.32
C SER A 281 -9.50 14.21 -28.34
N ASP A 282 -10.12 15.10 -29.11
CA ASP A 282 -9.42 15.96 -30.08
C ASP A 282 -8.37 16.89 -29.43
N ARG A 283 -8.50 17.19 -28.13
CA ARG A 283 -7.51 18.01 -27.40
C ARG A 283 -6.16 17.32 -27.28
N GLN A 284 -6.08 16.00 -27.43
CA GLN A 284 -4.82 15.25 -27.37
C GLN A 284 -3.83 15.66 -28.48
N PHE A 285 -4.32 16.27 -29.55
CA PHE A 285 -3.52 16.73 -30.68
C PHE A 285 -3.13 18.20 -30.61
N LEU A 286 -3.57 18.93 -29.58
CA LEU A 286 -3.14 20.30 -29.36
C LEU A 286 -1.65 20.32 -29.01
N GLU A 287 -0.91 21.25 -29.58
CA GLU A 287 0.54 21.40 -29.36
C GLU A 287 0.87 21.45 -27.87
N SER A 288 0.07 22.16 -27.07
CA SER A 288 0.26 22.24 -25.62
C SER A 288 0.13 20.90 -24.91
N TYR A 289 -0.79 20.03 -25.34
CA TYR A 289 -0.98 18.69 -24.76
C TYR A 289 0.11 17.72 -25.19
N VAL A 290 0.50 17.77 -26.46
CA VAL A 290 1.60 16.95 -26.97
C VAL A 290 2.91 17.31 -26.27
N LEU A 291 3.20 18.60 -26.13
CA LEU A 291 4.39 19.08 -25.43
C LEU A 291 4.38 18.62 -23.96
N ASP A 292 3.25 18.75 -23.27
CA ASP A 292 3.11 18.33 -21.88
C ASP A 292 3.37 16.82 -21.69
N GLU A 293 2.76 15.95 -22.49
CA GLU A 293 3.00 14.49 -22.42
C GLU A 293 4.44 14.10 -22.81
N VAL A 294 5.05 14.80 -23.78
CA VAL A 294 6.47 14.60 -24.13
C VAL A 294 7.37 14.99 -22.97
N MET A 295 7.08 16.09 -22.29
CA MET A 295 7.86 16.56 -21.15
C MET A 295 7.75 15.60 -19.95
N LYS A 296 6.53 15.11 -19.67
CA LYS A 296 6.27 14.04 -18.68
C LYS A 296 7.06 12.77 -18.96
N ALA A 297 6.97 12.27 -20.19
CA ALA A 297 7.70 11.08 -20.62
C ALA A 297 9.22 11.29 -20.53
N THR A 298 9.71 12.47 -20.92
CA THR A 298 11.14 12.79 -20.87
C THR A 298 11.63 12.87 -19.41
N ALA A 299 10.88 13.50 -18.52
CA ALA A 299 11.16 13.53 -17.09
C ALA A 299 11.25 12.09 -16.52
N ALA A 300 10.28 11.24 -16.85
CA ALA A 300 10.21 9.87 -16.36
C ALA A 300 11.27 8.93 -16.94
N LEU A 301 11.66 9.09 -18.20
CA LEU A 301 12.63 8.23 -18.87
C LEU A 301 14.08 8.60 -18.53
N PHE A 302 14.35 9.91 -18.36
CA PHE A 302 15.70 10.43 -18.21
C PHE A 302 16.02 10.98 -16.82
N GLY A 303 15.03 11.16 -15.94
CA GLY A 303 15.24 11.72 -14.60
C GLY A 303 15.56 13.19 -14.56
N LEU A 304 15.11 13.92 -15.58
CA LEU A 304 15.46 15.30 -15.71
C LEU A 304 14.45 16.14 -14.91
N GLY A 305 14.96 16.92 -13.95
CA GLY A 305 14.18 17.98 -13.32
C GLY A 305 13.88 19.12 -14.30
N LEU A 306 12.91 19.97 -13.95
CA LEU A 306 12.42 21.09 -14.76
C LEU A 306 13.54 22.01 -15.29
N SER A 307 14.59 22.22 -14.48
CA SER A 307 15.76 23.05 -14.81
C SER A 307 16.63 22.45 -15.93
N ASN A 308 16.59 21.13 -16.12
CA ASN A 308 17.35 20.44 -17.17
C ASN A 308 16.49 20.23 -18.44
N LEU A 309 15.17 20.05 -18.30
CA LEU A 309 14.27 19.88 -19.45
C LEU A 309 14.18 21.13 -20.34
N THR A 310 14.18 22.32 -19.73
CA THR A 310 14.20 23.61 -20.46
C THR A 310 15.47 23.84 -21.29
N ARG A 311 16.56 23.12 -21.00
CA ARG A 311 17.81 23.14 -21.79
C ARG A 311 17.84 22.12 -22.93
N VAL A 312 17.02 21.07 -22.87
CA VAL A 312 16.99 20.01 -23.88
C VAL A 312 15.96 20.31 -24.97
N CYS A 313 14.88 21.02 -24.63
CA CYS A 313 13.80 21.38 -25.55
C CYS A 313 13.89 22.84 -26.08
N GLY A 314 14.97 23.56 -25.77
CA GLY A 314 15.21 24.94 -26.19
C GLY A 314 16.19 25.04 -27.36
#